data_AF-M6KDY1-F1
#
_entry.id   AF-M6KDY1-F1
#
_cell.length_a   1.000
_cell.length_b   1.000
_cell.length_c   1.000
_cell.angle_alpha   90.00
_cell.angle_beta   90.00
_cell.angle_gamma   90.00
#
_symmetry.space_group_name_H-M   'P 1'
#
loop_
_entity.id
_entity.type
_entity.pdbx_description
1 polymer ?
#
loop_
_entity_poly.entity_id
_entity_poly.type
_entity_poly.pdbx_seq_one_letter_code
_entity_poly.pdbx_strand_id
1 'polypeptide(L)'
;MFYRIFYYWNVLSIDIVCGAVSSAWFASYILNSDLKTEFWILLPTTVWVIYSADHWIDGWKLRDKSTNPRHEFYYKNRIFLIVITGLVAIFSFVSGIAFLKEQILMAALVIGIFTVLHFVFSYLQVPFFWKECSVSILYTAGIWFGPILYTSKTRWEVWCGLFF
;
A
#
# COMPACT_ATOMS: atom_id res chain seq x y z
N MET A 1 9.82 -11.23 -25.11
CA MET A 1 9.05 -10.00 -24.79
C MET A 1 8.24 -10.17 -23.50
N PHE A 2 7.41 -11.20 -23.39
CA PHE A 2 6.59 -11.51 -22.19
C PHE A 2 7.37 -11.55 -20.87
N TYR A 3 8.51 -12.26 -20.82
CA TYR A 3 9.34 -12.34 -19.62
C TYR A 3 9.86 -10.98 -19.10
N ARG A 4 10.16 -10.02 -19.99
CA ARG A 4 10.61 -8.68 -19.57
C ARG A 4 9.46 -7.88 -18.98
N ILE A 5 8.26 -7.99 -19.56
CA ILE A 5 7.06 -7.31 -19.05
C ILE A 5 6.72 -7.85 -17.66
N PHE A 6 6.69 -9.17 -17.50
CA PHE A 6 6.44 -9.82 -16.21
C PHE A 6 7.49 -9.44 -15.15
N TYR A 7 8.76 -9.34 -15.55
CA TYR A 7 9.83 -8.89 -14.67
C TYR A 7 9.56 -7.49 -14.11
N TYR A 8 9.30 -6.49 -14.97
CA TYR A 8 9.02 -5.12 -14.52
C TYR A 8 7.72 -5.04 -13.72
N TRP A 9 6.69 -5.79 -14.12
CA TRP A 9 5.42 -5.87 -13.40
C TRP A 9 5.62 -6.29 -11.94
N ASN A 10 6.43 -7.32 -11.72
CA ASN A 10 6.70 -7.86 -10.40
C ASN A 10 7.67 -7.00 -9.58
N VAL A 11 8.69 -6.44 -10.24
CA VAL A 11 9.72 -5.64 -9.56
C VAL A 11 9.21 -4.26 -9.17
N LEU A 12 8.31 -3.66 -9.96
CA LEU A 12 7.68 -2.38 -9.64
C LEU A 12 6.42 -2.53 -8.77
N SER A 13 6.12 -3.73 -8.26
CA SER A 13 4.96 -4.01 -7.42
C SER A 13 3.60 -3.73 -8.08
N ILE A 14 3.52 -3.82 -9.41
CA ILE A 14 2.27 -3.53 -10.14
C ILE A 14 1.22 -4.60 -9.86
N ASP A 15 1.65 -5.85 -9.68
CA ASP A 15 0.81 -6.96 -9.21
C ASP A 15 0.13 -6.65 -7.87
N ILE A 16 0.90 -6.12 -6.93
CA ILE A 16 0.39 -5.76 -5.59
C ILE A 16 -0.60 -4.61 -5.69
N VAL A 17 -0.30 -3.57 -6.47
CA VAL A 17 -1.20 -2.44 -6.70
C VAL A 17 -2.51 -2.88 -7.35
N CYS A 18 -2.44 -3.72 -8.39
CA CYS A 18 -3.63 -4.28 -9.03
C CYS A 18 -4.45 -5.14 -8.06
N GLY A 19 -3.79 -5.91 -7.19
CA GLY A 19 -4.43 -6.65 -6.11
C GLY A 19 -5.22 -5.72 -5.19
N ALA A 20 -4.59 -4.65 -4.72
CA ALA A 20 -5.22 -3.70 -3.80
C ALA A 20 -6.46 -3.03 -4.42
N VAL A 21 -6.35 -2.57 -5.67
CA VAL A 21 -7.47 -1.94 -6.39
C VAL A 21 -8.60 -2.96 -6.61
N SER A 22 -8.28 -4.19 -7.00
CA SER A 22 -9.29 -5.24 -7.21
C SER A 22 -10.00 -5.62 -5.91
N SER A 23 -9.26 -5.76 -4.81
CA SER A 23 -9.83 -6.01 -3.48
C SER A 23 -10.69 -4.86 -2.98
N ALA A 24 -10.28 -3.61 -3.22
CA ALA A 24 -11.09 -2.44 -2.87
C ALA A 24 -12.37 -2.38 -3.70
N TRP A 25 -12.31 -2.75 -4.98
CA TRP A 25 -13.50 -2.86 -5.83
C TRP A 25 -14.44 -3.95 -5.32
N PHE A 26 -13.94 -5.13 -5.03
CA PHE A 26 -14.73 -6.20 -4.43
C PHE A 26 -15.42 -5.76 -3.12
N ALA A 27 -14.66 -5.14 -2.20
CA ALA A 27 -15.20 -4.63 -0.95
C ALA A 27 -16.26 -3.53 -1.18
N SER A 28 -16.01 -2.59 -2.10
CA SER A 28 -16.96 -1.55 -2.47
C SER A 28 -18.25 -2.11 -3.06
N TYR A 29 -18.14 -3.19 -3.85
CA TYR A 29 -19.29 -3.88 -4.42
C TYR A 29 -20.13 -4.58 -3.34
N ILE A 30 -19.47 -5.33 -2.45
CA ILE A 30 -20.16 -6.00 -1.33
C ILE A 30 -20.83 -5.01 -0.41
N LEU A 31 -20.16 -3.90 -0.09
CA LEU A 31 -20.65 -2.92 0.87
C LEU A 31 -21.56 -1.86 0.24
N ASN A 32 -21.75 -1.88 -1.08
CA ASN A 32 -22.50 -0.84 -1.81
C ASN A 32 -22.00 0.57 -1.40
N SER A 33 -20.67 0.72 -1.44
CA SER A 33 -19.97 1.93 -1.04
C SER A 33 -19.79 2.86 -2.24
N ASP A 34 -20.12 4.13 -2.06
CA ASP A 34 -19.93 5.16 -3.09
C ASP A 34 -18.55 5.82 -2.94
N LEU A 35 -17.53 5.13 -3.45
CA LEU A 35 -16.15 5.62 -3.41
C LEU A 35 -15.90 6.61 -4.54
N LYS A 36 -15.54 7.83 -4.17
CA LYS A 36 -15.20 8.88 -5.13
C LYS A 36 -13.92 8.56 -5.92
N THR A 37 -13.77 9.21 -7.07
CA THR A 37 -12.62 9.04 -7.97
C THR A 37 -11.27 9.28 -7.30
N GLU A 38 -11.19 10.18 -6.32
CA GLU A 38 -9.93 10.49 -5.64
C GLU A 38 -9.42 9.28 -4.83
N PHE A 39 -10.32 8.47 -4.27
CA PHE A 39 -9.93 7.22 -3.60
C PHE A 39 -9.28 6.24 -4.57
N TRP A 40 -9.86 6.09 -5.78
CA TRP A 40 -9.36 5.18 -6.81
C TRP A 40 -8.00 5.57 -7.37
N ILE A 41 -7.60 6.84 -7.22
CA ILE A 41 -6.25 7.32 -7.59
C ILE A 41 -5.31 7.21 -6.39
N LEU A 42 -5.75 7.62 -5.21
CA LEU A 42 -4.92 7.69 -4.00
C LEU A 42 -4.56 6.32 -3.43
N LEU A 43 -5.46 5.34 -3.49
CA LEU A 43 -5.18 3.98 -3.03
C LEU A 43 -4.00 3.35 -3.79
N PRO A 44 -4.02 3.24 -5.14
CA PRO A 44 -2.91 2.61 -5.85
C PRO A 44 -1.60 3.38 -5.71
N THR A 45 -1.62 4.72 -5.70
CA THR A 45 -0.39 5.51 -5.53
C THR A 45 0.22 5.33 -4.15
N THR A 46 -0.61 5.27 -3.11
CA THR A 46 -0.17 5.06 -1.72
C THR A 46 0.39 3.66 -1.53
N VAL A 47 -0.33 2.62 -2.02
CA VAL A 47 0.15 1.23 -1.96
C VAL A 47 1.48 1.09 -2.69
N TRP A 48 1.60 1.68 -3.88
CA TRP A 48 2.84 1.66 -4.65
C TRP A 48 4.01 2.30 -3.90
N VAL A 49 3.79 3.46 -3.27
CA VAL A 49 4.80 4.16 -2.45
C VAL A 49 5.26 3.30 -1.28
N ILE A 50 4.31 2.71 -0.53
CA ILE A 50 4.61 1.88 0.65
C ILE A 50 5.47 0.67 0.25
N TYR A 51 5.07 -0.06 -0.79
CA TYR A 51 5.84 -1.23 -1.23
C TYR A 51 7.17 -0.87 -1.89
N SER A 52 7.25 0.25 -2.59
CA SER A 52 8.53 0.75 -3.11
C SER A 52 9.50 1.08 -1.97
N ALA A 53 9.00 1.70 -0.90
CA ALA A 53 9.79 2.02 0.28
C ALA A 53 10.26 0.77 1.03
N ASP A 54 9.39 -0.23 1.22
CA ASP A 54 9.77 -1.51 1.84
C ASP A 54 10.91 -2.21 1.09
N HIS A 55 10.79 -2.29 -0.25
CA HIS A 55 11.82 -2.87 -1.09
C HIS A 55 13.16 -2.13 -1.03
N TRP A 56 13.17 -0.81 -0.79
CA TRP A 56 14.42 -0.09 -0.58
C TRP A 56 15.04 -0.37 0.77
N ILE A 57 14.23 -0.38 1.83
CA ILE A 57 14.70 -0.66 3.18
C ILE A 57 15.39 -2.02 3.20
N ASP A 58 14.79 -3.01 2.56
CA ASP A 58 15.34 -4.36 2.44
C ASP A 58 16.56 -4.41 1.48
N GLY A 59 16.48 -3.72 0.34
CA GLY A 59 17.56 -3.66 -0.65
C GLY A 59 18.84 -2.96 -0.15
N TRP A 60 18.70 -1.89 0.65
CA TRP A 60 19.84 -1.18 1.25
C TRP A 60 20.57 -2.00 2.31
N LYS A 61 19.83 -2.81 3.07
CA LYS A 61 20.42 -3.68 4.09
C LYS A 61 21.17 -4.86 3.48
N LEU A 62 20.65 -5.45 2.41
CA LEU A 62 21.24 -6.63 1.76
C LEU A 62 22.36 -6.27 0.77
N ARG A 63 22.39 -5.04 0.23
CA ARG A 63 23.37 -4.56 -0.78
C ARG A 63 23.58 -5.62 -1.88
N ASP A 64 24.83 -5.93 -2.21
CA ASP A 64 25.22 -6.88 -3.26
C ASP A 64 25.01 -8.35 -2.89
N LYS A 65 24.57 -8.65 -1.64
CA LYS A 65 24.29 -10.03 -1.21
C LYS A 65 22.84 -10.46 -1.50
N SER A 66 22.02 -9.59 -2.09
CA SER A 66 20.63 -9.91 -2.33
C SER A 66 20.46 -10.89 -3.49
N THR A 67 19.91 -12.06 -3.20
CA THR A 67 19.51 -13.05 -4.22
C THR A 67 18.14 -12.74 -4.82
N ASN A 68 17.42 -11.74 -4.30
CA ASN A 68 16.10 -11.35 -4.78
C ASN A 68 16.23 -10.34 -5.95
N PRO A 69 15.72 -10.68 -7.15
CA PRO A 69 15.79 -9.79 -8.33
C PRO A 69 15.15 -8.41 -8.11
N ARG A 70 14.19 -8.29 -7.19
CA ARG A 70 13.54 -7.01 -6.84
C ARG A 70 14.52 -6.08 -6.13
N HIS A 71 15.20 -6.58 -5.10
CA HIS A 71 16.15 -5.79 -4.32
C HIS A 71 17.33 -5.35 -5.18
N GLU A 72 17.81 -6.21 -6.07
CA GLU A 72 18.87 -5.88 -7.01
C GLU A 72 18.46 -4.73 -7.94
N PHE A 73 17.25 -4.77 -8.49
CA PHE A 73 16.74 -3.70 -9.37
C PHE A 73 16.62 -2.36 -8.63
N TYR A 74 16.07 -2.38 -7.42
CA TYR A 74 15.92 -1.18 -6.59
C TYR A 74 17.27 -0.60 -6.18
N TYR A 75 18.26 -1.44 -5.89
CA TYR A 75 19.61 -0.99 -5.57
C TYR A 75 20.32 -0.35 -6.79
N LYS A 76 20.19 -0.96 -7.97
CA LYS A 76 20.76 -0.46 -9.23
C LYS A 76 20.14 0.86 -9.69
N ASN A 77 18.83 1.02 -9.53
CA ASN A 77 18.07 2.20 -9.97
C ASN A 77 17.68 3.14 -8.83
N ARG A 78 18.39 3.06 -7.70
CA ARG A 78 18.00 3.70 -6.44
C ARG A 78 17.68 5.18 -6.56
N ILE A 79 18.50 5.97 -7.25
CA ILE A 79 18.30 7.44 -7.34
C ILE A 79 17.01 7.75 -8.08
N PHE A 80 16.78 7.10 -9.21
CA PHE A 80 15.58 7.30 -10.02
C PHE A 80 14.32 6.90 -9.26
N LEU A 81 14.34 5.72 -8.62
CA LEU A 81 13.22 5.25 -7.82
C LEU A 81 13.01 6.15 -6.61
N ILE A 82 14.08 6.66 -5.97
CA ILE A 82 14.02 7.66 -4.90
C ILE A 82 13.22 8.88 -5.28
N VAL A 83 13.57 9.47 -6.41
CA VAL A 83 12.91 10.66 -6.89
C VAL A 83 11.44 10.36 -7.22
N ILE A 84 11.13 9.29 -7.95
CA ILE A 84 9.75 8.99 -8.33
C ILE A 84 8.90 8.63 -7.12
N THR A 85 9.34 7.72 -6.25
CA THR A 85 8.61 7.35 -5.04
C THR A 85 8.37 8.57 -4.15
N GLY A 86 9.37 9.47 -4.01
CA GLY A 86 9.21 10.74 -3.29
C GLY A 86 8.16 11.66 -3.91
N LEU A 87 8.20 11.85 -5.24
CA LEU A 87 7.21 12.67 -5.94
C LEU A 87 5.79 12.11 -5.82
N VAL A 88 5.61 10.78 -5.97
CA VAL A 88 4.31 10.13 -5.83
C VAL A 88 3.82 10.16 -4.38
N ALA A 89 4.72 10.06 -3.40
CA ALA A 89 4.38 10.20 -1.99
C ALA A 89 3.87 11.62 -1.68
N ILE A 90 4.58 12.66 -2.14
CA ILE A 90 4.17 14.06 -1.97
C ILE A 90 2.82 14.29 -2.67
N PHE A 91 2.66 13.82 -3.91
CA PHE A 91 1.41 13.91 -4.65
C PHE A 91 0.25 13.27 -3.87
N SER A 92 0.46 12.06 -3.35
CA SER A 92 -0.57 11.32 -2.60
C SER A 92 -0.93 12.02 -1.30
N PHE A 93 0.06 12.55 -0.58
CA PHE A 93 -0.15 13.27 0.68
C PHE A 93 -0.90 14.59 0.49
N VAL A 94 -0.46 15.42 -0.47
CA VAL A 94 -1.09 16.71 -0.77
C VAL A 94 -2.51 16.50 -1.30
N SER A 95 -2.69 15.57 -2.23
CA SER A 95 -4.02 15.25 -2.77
C SER A 95 -4.93 14.63 -1.72
N GLY A 96 -4.38 13.81 -0.81
CA GLY A 96 -5.11 13.26 0.33
C GLY A 96 -5.68 14.35 1.22
N ILE A 97 -4.87 15.35 1.59
CA ILE A 97 -5.32 16.49 2.41
C ILE A 97 -6.34 17.35 1.66
N ALA A 98 -6.13 17.58 0.36
CA ALA A 98 -6.96 18.48 -0.43
C ALA A 98 -8.35 17.91 -0.78
N PHE A 99 -8.45 16.60 -1.01
CA PHE A 99 -9.64 16.00 -1.63
C PHE A 99 -10.36 14.94 -0.79
N LEU A 100 -9.70 14.31 0.19
CA LEU A 100 -10.37 13.30 1.01
C LEU A 100 -11.26 13.96 2.06
N LYS A 101 -12.41 13.33 2.33
CA LYS A 101 -13.22 13.69 3.50
C LYS A 101 -12.43 13.40 4.78
N GLU A 102 -12.66 14.23 5.80
CA GLU A 102 -12.00 14.18 7.11
C GLU A 102 -11.92 12.76 7.69
N GLN A 103 -13.01 11.98 7.63
CA GLN A 103 -13.05 10.62 8.16
C GLN A 103 -12.07 9.66 7.47
N ILE A 104 -11.95 9.71 6.13
CA ILE A 104 -10.94 8.90 5.43
C ILE A 104 -9.55 9.42 5.77
N LEU A 105 -9.37 10.73 5.73
CA LEU A 105 -8.06 11.33 5.98
C LEU A 105 -7.52 10.91 7.35
N MET A 106 -8.36 10.93 8.39
CA MET A 106 -8.01 10.46 9.72
C MET A 106 -7.66 8.98 9.74
N ALA A 107 -8.46 8.12 9.10
CA ALA A 107 -8.16 6.69 9.00
C ALA A 107 -6.82 6.44 8.27
N ALA A 108 -6.58 7.14 7.15
CA ALA A 108 -5.37 7.05 6.37
C ALA A 108 -4.14 7.54 7.15
N LEU A 109 -4.26 8.61 7.94
CA LEU A 109 -3.18 9.10 8.81
C LEU A 109 -2.86 8.10 9.92
N VAL A 110 -3.88 7.52 10.57
CA VAL A 110 -3.67 6.49 11.60
C VAL A 110 -2.96 5.27 11.02
N ILE A 111 -3.44 4.75 9.88
CA ILE A 111 -2.80 3.62 9.19
C ILE A 111 -1.37 4.01 8.77
N GLY A 112 -1.17 5.22 8.24
CA GLY A 112 0.13 5.74 7.84
C GLY A 112 1.13 5.81 9.00
N ILE A 113 0.69 6.22 10.19
CA ILE A 113 1.51 6.18 11.41
C ILE A 113 1.94 4.74 11.72
N PHE A 114 1.01 3.78 11.68
CA PHE A 114 1.36 2.38 11.89
C PHE A 114 2.27 1.81 10.79
N THR A 115 2.14 2.27 9.54
CA THR A 115 3.06 1.93 8.45
C THR A 115 4.47 2.47 8.72
N VAL A 116 4.60 3.70 9.21
CA VAL A 116 5.91 4.24 9.61
C VAL A 116 6.50 3.44 10.76
N LEU A 117 5.70 3.10 11.78
CA LEU A 117 6.15 2.23 12.88
C LEU A 117 6.60 0.85 12.38
N HIS A 118 5.85 0.26 11.44
CA HIS A 118 6.23 -0.99 10.78
C HIS A 118 7.60 -0.87 10.11
N PHE A 119 7.84 0.20 9.35
CA PHE A 119 9.14 0.43 8.72
C PHE A 119 10.26 0.62 9.73
N VAL A 120 10.02 1.34 10.83
CA VAL A 120 11.01 1.51 11.90
C VAL A 120 11.35 0.17 12.53
N PHE A 121 10.36 -0.66 12.88
CA PHE A 121 10.61 -1.97 13.49
C PHE A 121 11.28 -2.97 12.52
N SER A 122 10.86 -2.96 11.26
CA SER A 122 11.51 -3.70 10.17
C SER A 122 12.97 -3.26 9.99
N TYR A 123 13.22 -1.95 10.04
CA TYR A 123 14.57 -1.39 9.95
C TYR A 123 15.43 -1.71 11.18
N LEU A 124 14.88 -1.71 12.39
CA LEU A 124 15.62 -2.03 13.60
C LEU A 124 15.78 -3.54 13.86
N GLN A 125 15.11 -4.40 13.08
CA GLN A 125 15.11 -5.86 13.27
C GLN A 125 14.71 -6.26 14.69
N VAL A 126 13.66 -5.62 15.22
CA VAL A 126 13.17 -5.87 16.57
C VAL A 126 12.88 -7.37 16.74
N PRO A 127 13.44 -8.04 17.76
CA PRO A 127 13.20 -9.46 17.98
C PRO A 127 11.70 -9.71 18.21
N PHE A 128 11.18 -10.83 17.71
CA PHE A 128 9.76 -11.20 17.73
C PHE A 128 8.81 -10.30 16.91
N PHE A 129 9.30 -9.32 16.16
CA PHE A 129 8.45 -8.56 15.25
C PHE A 129 8.07 -9.40 14.02
N TRP A 130 6.79 -9.75 13.91
CA TRP A 130 6.26 -10.51 12.77
C TRP A 130 5.99 -9.57 11.60
N LYS A 131 7.04 -9.24 10.84
CA LYS A 131 6.99 -8.33 9.69
C LYS A 131 5.85 -8.68 8.73
N GLU A 132 5.74 -9.95 8.33
CA GLU A 132 4.73 -10.43 7.37
C GLU A 132 3.29 -10.28 7.88
N CYS A 133 3.05 -10.53 9.17
CA CYS A 133 1.73 -10.33 9.77
C CYS A 133 1.38 -8.84 9.82
N SER A 134 2.35 -8.01 10.23
CA SER A 134 2.16 -6.57 10.33
C SER A 134 1.84 -5.92 8.98
N VAL A 135 2.58 -6.26 7.92
CA VAL A 135 2.31 -5.72 6.58
C VAL A 135 0.96 -6.19 6.04
N SER A 136 0.57 -7.45 6.31
CA SER A 136 -0.73 -7.99 5.89
C SER A 136 -1.92 -7.27 6.55
N ILE A 137 -1.81 -6.96 7.84
CA ILE A 137 -2.82 -6.18 8.57
C ILE A 137 -2.93 -4.76 8.00
N LEU A 138 -1.80 -4.08 7.80
CA LEU A 138 -1.77 -2.72 7.25
C LEU A 138 -2.34 -2.66 5.83
N TYR A 139 -1.95 -3.62 4.99
CA TYR A 139 -2.43 -3.73 3.63
C TYR A 139 -3.95 -3.94 3.59
N THR A 140 -4.45 -4.88 4.38
CA THR A 140 -5.90 -5.16 4.46
C THR A 140 -6.66 -3.96 5.00
N ALA A 141 -6.17 -3.32 6.06
CA ALA A 141 -6.77 -2.11 6.62
C ALA A 141 -6.85 -0.99 5.57
N GLY A 142 -5.75 -0.70 4.88
CA GLY A 142 -5.70 0.35 3.85
C GLY A 142 -6.71 0.15 2.71
N ILE A 143 -6.98 -1.11 2.35
CA ILE A 143 -7.96 -1.47 1.31
C ILE A 143 -9.39 -1.33 1.82
N TRP A 144 -9.69 -1.83 3.01
CA TRP A 144 -11.06 -2.01 3.48
C TRP A 144 -11.65 -0.78 4.16
N PHE A 145 -10.84 0.09 4.76
CA PHE A 145 -11.36 1.25 5.50
C PHE A 145 -12.10 2.24 4.59
N GLY A 146 -11.69 2.44 3.33
CA GLY A 146 -12.43 3.27 2.38
C GLY A 146 -13.87 2.77 2.17
N PRO A 147 -14.06 1.55 1.65
CA PRO A 147 -15.39 0.93 1.52
C PRO A 147 -16.22 0.96 2.80
N ILE A 148 -15.64 0.62 3.96
CA ILE A 148 -16.37 0.58 5.23
C ILE A 148 -16.87 1.96 5.64
N LEU A 149 -16.08 3.02 5.45
CA LEU A 149 -16.48 4.37 5.84
C LEU A 149 -17.50 5.00 4.89
N TYR A 150 -17.64 4.49 3.66
CA TYR A 150 -18.58 4.98 2.64
C TYR A 150 -19.75 4.04 2.38
N THR A 151 -19.89 3.01 3.21
CA THR A 151 -20.98 2.05 3.07
C THR A 151 -22.33 2.68 3.36
N SER A 152 -23.32 2.33 2.55
CA SER A 152 -24.74 2.61 2.82
C SER A 152 -25.39 1.52 3.69
N LYS A 153 -24.69 0.41 3.93
CA LYS A 153 -25.20 -0.75 4.66
C LYS A 153 -25.21 -0.56 6.16
N THR A 154 -26.06 -1.33 6.83
CA THR A 154 -26.14 -1.35 8.28
C THR A 154 -24.91 -2.03 8.90
N ARG A 155 -24.61 -1.70 10.17
CA ARG A 155 -23.44 -2.23 10.88
C ARG A 155 -23.36 -3.76 10.88
N TRP A 156 -24.51 -4.45 10.92
CA TRP A 156 -24.57 -5.92 10.87
C TRP A 156 -24.15 -6.49 9.52
N GLU A 157 -24.58 -5.89 8.42
CA GLU A 157 -24.22 -6.32 7.07
C GLU A 157 -22.73 -6.08 6.76
N VAL A 158 -22.14 -5.03 7.34
CA VAL A 158 -20.69 -4.78 7.29
C VAL A 158 -19.93 -5.92 7.97
N TRP A 159 -20.39 -6.38 9.15
CA TRP A 159 -19.77 -7.52 9.83
C TRP A 159 -19.85 -8.79 8.98
N CYS A 160 -21.01 -9.10 8.41
CA CYS A 160 -21.14 -10.25 7.51
C CYS A 160 -20.19 -10.16 6.32
N GLY A 161 -20.04 -8.98 5.70
CA GLY A 161 -19.13 -8.75 4.58
C GLY A 161 -17.64 -8.88 4.91
N LEU A 162 -17.23 -8.72 6.18
CA LEU A 162 -15.84 -8.90 6.62
C LEU A 162 -15.43 -10.38 6.77
N PHE A 163 -16.40 -11.30 6.83
CA PHE A 163 -16.16 -12.74 6.97
C PHE A 163 -16.22 -13.52 5.63
N PHE A 164 -16.41 -12.82 4.51
CA PHE A 164 -16.36 -13.35 3.14
C PHE A 164 -15.16 -12.78 2.38
#